data_AF-A0A6J7AQM6-F1
#
_entry.id   AF-A0A6J7AQM6-F1
#
_cell.length_a   1.000
_cell.length_b   1.000
_cell.length_c   1.000
_cell.angle_alpha   90.00
_cell.angle_beta   90.00
_cell.angle_gamma   90.00
#
_symmetry.space_group_name_H-M   'P 1'
#
loop_
_entity.id
_entity.type
_entity.pdbx_description
1 polymer ?
#
loop_
_entity_poly.entity_id
_entity_poly.type
_entity_poly.pdbx_seq_one_letter_code
_entity_poly.pdbx_strand_id
1 'polypeptide(L)'
;MLAVLYANRRRVVGRRELARAAGLSELNHRRCDSVLVGVRRLLGPDSIVTVRSRGWMLAEDATTTAEAILTATPDGGSLSGEEQPGWTEGPSHVGSAPSTRKGSGNTGTR
;
A
#
# COMPACT_ATOMS: atom_id res chain seq x y z
N MET A 1 -3.50 -12.66 -4.61
CA MET A 1 -4.70 -12.49 -5.47
C MET A 1 -4.40 -11.68 -6.73
N LEU A 2 -3.89 -10.44 -6.61
CA LEU A 2 -3.57 -9.59 -7.75
C LEU A 2 -2.60 -10.23 -8.76
N ALA A 3 -1.49 -10.80 -8.28
CA ALA A 3 -0.51 -11.50 -9.12
C ALA A 3 -1.13 -12.65 -9.94
N VAL A 4 -2.07 -13.38 -9.35
CA VAL A 4 -2.79 -14.47 -10.04
C VAL A 4 -3.68 -13.90 -11.14
N LEU A 5 -4.44 -12.83 -10.88
CA LEU A 5 -5.27 -12.19 -11.90
C LEU A 5 -4.40 -11.64 -13.05
N TYR A 6 -3.25 -11.03 -12.75
CA TYR A 6 -2.31 -10.53 -13.75
C TYR A 6 -1.67 -11.64 -14.59
N ALA A 7 -1.22 -12.73 -13.96
CA ALA A 7 -0.70 -13.91 -14.66
C ALA A 7 -1.75 -14.53 -15.61
N ASN A 8 -3.04 -14.40 -15.25
CA ASN A 8 -4.17 -14.96 -15.98
C ASN A 8 -5.02 -13.90 -16.70
N ARG A 9 -4.48 -12.70 -16.96
CA ARG A 9 -5.21 -11.53 -17.45
C ARG A 9 -6.03 -11.74 -18.73
N ARG A 10 -5.67 -12.74 -19.54
CA ARG A 10 -6.36 -13.10 -20.79
C ARG A 10 -7.42 -14.20 -20.66
N ARG A 11 -7.65 -14.73 -19.45
CA ARG A 11 -8.59 -15.84 -19.24
C ARG A 11 -9.47 -15.64 -18.02
N VAL A 12 -10.63 -16.28 -18.04
CA VAL A 12 -11.54 -16.30 -16.91
C VAL A 12 -11.02 -17.25 -15.85
N VAL A 13 -10.77 -16.75 -14.64
CA VAL A 13 -10.33 -17.55 -13.49
C VAL A 13 -11.53 -17.81 -12.59
N GLY A 14 -11.88 -19.07 -12.42
CA GLY A 14 -12.95 -19.50 -11.52
C GLY A 14 -12.61 -19.32 -10.05
N ARG A 15 -13.63 -19.30 -9.19
CA ARG A 15 -13.45 -19.07 -7.74
C ARG A 15 -12.51 -20.05 -7.05
N ARG A 16 -12.62 -21.35 -7.37
CA ARG A 16 -11.76 -22.40 -6.79
C ARG A 16 -10.31 -22.29 -7.27
N GLU A 17 -10.13 -22.00 -8.55
CA GLU A 17 -8.81 -21.77 -9.16
C GLU A 17 -8.14 -20.56 -8.53
N LEU A 18 -8.88 -19.46 -8.42
CA LEU A 18 -8.40 -18.22 -7.83
C LEU A 18 -8.03 -18.38 -6.35
N ALA A 19 -8.86 -19.10 -5.58
CA ALA A 19 -8.58 -19.40 -4.18
C ALA A 19 -7.34 -20.27 -4.03
N ARG A 20 -7.18 -21.34 -4.83
CA ARG A 20 -5.97 -22.19 -4.80
C ARG A 20 -4.72 -21.40 -5.17
N ALA A 21 -4.74 -20.71 -6.31
CA ALA A 21 -3.57 -19.99 -6.81
C ALA A 21 -3.17 -18.81 -5.90
N ALA A 22 -4.12 -18.23 -5.15
CA ALA A 22 -3.84 -17.20 -4.16
C ALA A 22 -3.47 -17.74 -2.78
N GLY A 23 -3.44 -19.07 -2.57
CA GLY A 23 -3.22 -19.69 -1.26
C GLY A 23 -4.39 -19.49 -0.27
N LEU A 24 -5.56 -19.09 -0.76
CA LEU A 24 -6.77 -18.81 -0.01
C LEU A 24 -7.74 -20.01 -0.01
N SER A 25 -7.32 -21.19 -0.47
CA SER A 25 -8.20 -22.37 -0.59
C SER A 25 -8.76 -22.85 0.74
N GLU A 26 -8.03 -22.67 1.83
CA GLU A 26 -8.46 -22.95 3.22
C GLU A 26 -9.22 -21.77 3.85
N LEU A 27 -9.18 -20.58 3.22
CA LEU A 27 -9.87 -19.40 3.72
C LEU A 27 -11.33 -19.38 3.25
N ASN A 28 -12.26 -19.25 4.21
CA ASN A 28 -13.70 -19.11 3.99
C ASN A 28 -14.03 -18.15 2.83
N HIS A 29 -15.00 -18.52 1.98
CA HIS A 29 -15.46 -17.77 0.80
C HIS A 29 -15.58 -16.25 1.01
N ARG A 30 -15.98 -15.82 2.22
CA ARG A 30 -16.11 -14.38 2.56
C ARG A 30 -14.79 -13.62 2.42
N ARG A 31 -13.65 -14.20 2.83
CA ARG A 31 -12.34 -13.53 2.70
C ARG A 31 -11.94 -13.38 1.24
N CYS A 32 -12.27 -14.37 0.41
CA CYS A 32 -12.03 -14.29 -1.03
C CYS A 32 -12.77 -13.08 -1.63
N ASP A 33 -14.05 -12.88 -1.27
CA ASP A 33 -14.83 -11.71 -1.66
C ASP A 33 -14.22 -10.40 -1.14
N SER A 34 -13.82 -10.34 0.14
CA SER A 34 -13.18 -9.16 0.71
C SER A 34 -11.87 -8.78 -0.01
N VAL A 35 -11.04 -9.77 -0.34
CA VAL A 35 -9.79 -9.54 -1.09
C VAL A 35 -10.11 -9.07 -2.51
N LEU A 36 -11.14 -9.62 -3.15
CA LEU A 36 -11.57 -9.22 -4.49
C LEU A 36 -12.09 -7.78 -4.53
N VAL A 37 -12.86 -7.37 -3.51
CA VAL A 37 -13.28 -5.98 -3.30
C VAL A 37 -12.06 -5.07 -3.08
N GLY A 38 -11.07 -5.53 -2.30
CA GLY A 38 -9.82 -4.79 -2.09
C GLY A 38 -9.05 -4.54 -3.40
N VAL A 39 -8.90 -5.58 -4.22
CA VAL A 39 -8.26 -5.46 -5.55
C VAL A 39 -9.04 -4.51 -6.46
N ARG A 40 -10.38 -4.57 -6.43
CA ARG A 40 -11.24 -3.66 -7.20
C ARG A 40 -11.09 -2.20 -6.77
N ARG A 41 -10.91 -1.93 -5.47
CA ARG A 41 -10.66 -0.57 -4.98
C ARG A 41 -9.28 -0.06 -5.38
N LEU A 42 -8.29 -0.93 -5.47
CA LEU A 42 -6.91 -0.57 -5.78
C LEU A 42 -6.71 -0.27 -7.28
N LEU A 43 -7.33 -1.08 -8.15
CA LEU A 43 -7.20 -0.92 -9.61
C LEU A 43 -8.27 -0.01 -10.22
N GLY A 44 -9.45 0.02 -9.62
CA GLY A 44 -10.63 0.69 -10.16
C GLY A 44 -11.86 -0.21 -10.28
N PRO A 45 -13.06 0.39 -10.29
CA PRO A 45 -14.33 -0.35 -10.33
C PRO A 45 -14.51 -1.19 -11.59
N ASP A 46 -13.88 -0.82 -12.72
CA ASP A 46 -14.00 -1.52 -14.00
C ASP A 46 -12.83 -2.48 -14.29
N SER A 47 -11.90 -2.61 -13.36
CA SER A 47 -10.67 -3.38 -13.55
C SER A 47 -10.87 -4.89 -13.48
N ILE A 48 -12.00 -5.36 -12.91
CA ILE A 48 -12.33 -6.77 -12.79
C ILE A 48 -13.66 -7.04 -13.51
N VAL A 49 -13.57 -7.80 -14.60
CA VAL A 49 -14.72 -8.28 -15.37
C VAL A 49 -15.29 -9.51 -14.67
N THR A 50 -16.52 -9.40 -14.16
CA THR A 50 -17.24 -10.54 -13.59
C THR A 50 -17.92 -11.32 -14.72
N VAL A 51 -17.50 -12.57 -14.94
CA VAL A 51 -18.15 -13.47 -15.89
C VAL A 51 -19.11 -14.37 -15.12
N ARG A 52 -20.41 -14.10 -15.27
CA ARG A 52 -21.49 -14.78 -14.53
C ARG A 52 -21.31 -16.30 -14.54
N SER A 53 -21.33 -16.90 -13.35
CA SER A 53 -21.14 -18.33 -13.08
C SER A 53 -19.80 -18.95 -13.50
N ARG A 54 -18.91 -18.23 -14.20
CA ARG A 54 -17.58 -18.73 -14.63
C ARG A 54 -16.44 -18.21 -13.77
N GLY A 55 -16.52 -16.97 -13.28
CA GLY A 55 -15.50 -16.40 -12.41
C GLY A 55 -15.19 -14.95 -12.75
N TRP A 56 -13.91 -14.58 -12.64
CA TRP A 56 -13.45 -13.21 -12.82
C TRP A 56 -12.27 -13.17 -13.79
N MET A 57 -12.17 -12.05 -14.50
CA MET A 57 -11.09 -11.77 -15.44
C MET A 57 -10.58 -10.35 -15.19
N LEU A 58 -9.29 -10.13 -15.38
CA LEU A 58 -8.71 -8.78 -15.33
C LEU A 58 -9.06 -8.05 -16.64
N ALA A 59 -9.52 -6.81 -16.53
CA ALA A 59 -9.71 -5.96 -17.70
C ALA A 59 -8.35 -5.61 -18.33
N GLU A 60 -8.30 -5.47 -19.65
CA GLU A 60 -7.07 -5.16 -20.36
C GLU A 60 -6.48 -3.83 -19.90
N ASP A 61 -7.34 -2.81 -19.75
CA ASP A 61 -6.98 -1.47 -19.26
C ASP A 61 -6.36 -1.47 -17.85
N ALA A 62 -6.72 -2.46 -17.03
CA ALA A 62 -6.20 -2.60 -15.67
C ALA A 62 -4.86 -3.34 -15.60
N THR A 63 -4.38 -3.89 -16.71
CA THR A 63 -3.13 -4.66 -16.77
C THR A 63 -1.94 -3.78 -16.40
N THR A 64 -1.84 -2.58 -16.99
CA THR A 64 -0.75 -1.64 -16.73
C THR A 64 -0.70 -1.20 -15.26
N THR A 65 -1.84 -0.87 -14.68
CA THR A 65 -1.93 -0.50 -13.26
C THR A 65 -1.61 -1.67 -12.35
N ALA A 66 -2.08 -2.88 -12.68
CA ALA A 66 -1.77 -4.09 -11.92
C ALA A 66 -0.28 -4.40 -11.94
N GLU A 67 0.38 -4.26 -13.09
CA GLU A 67 1.82 -4.40 -13.23
C GLU A 67 2.56 -3.36 -12.39
N ALA A 68 2.14 -2.09 -12.46
CA ALA A 68 2.71 -1.02 -11.66
C ALA A 68 2.64 -1.31 -10.15
N ILE A 69 1.52 -1.85 -9.65
CA ILE A 69 1.38 -2.23 -8.24
C ILE A 69 2.24 -3.44 -7.88
N LEU A 70 2.35 -4.42 -8.78
CA LEU A 70 3.15 -5.62 -8.56
C LEU A 70 4.65 -5.30 -8.55
N THR A 71 5.11 -4.38 -9.41
CA THR A 71 6.50 -3.91 -9.40
C THR A 71 6.78 -2.89 -8.30
N ALA A 72 5.77 -2.09 -7.91
CA ALA A 72 5.87 -1.14 -6.80
C ALA A 72 5.70 -1.80 -5.42
N THR A 73 5.43 -3.11 -5.38
CA THR A 73 5.63 -3.92 -4.18
C THR A 73 7.03 -4.52 -4.28
N PRO A 74 8.10 -3.81 -3.88
CA PRO A 74 9.35 -4.48 -3.59
C PRO A 74 9.07 -5.39 -2.40
N ASP A 75 8.99 -6.69 -2.65
CA ASP A 75 9.27 -7.68 -1.61
C ASP A 75 10.63 -7.28 -1.00
N GLY A 76 10.68 -7.10 0.32
CA GLY A 76 11.76 -6.38 1.02
C GLY A 76 13.17 -6.93 0.73
N GLY A 77 13.82 -6.38 -0.30
CA GLY A 77 15.09 -6.92 -0.80
C GLY A 77 15.88 -5.94 -1.66
N SER A 78 16.11 -4.71 -1.17
CA SER A 78 17.35 -3.97 -1.43
C SER A 78 17.59 -2.97 -0.30
N LEU A 79 18.08 -3.51 0.82
CA LEU A 79 19.12 -2.81 1.56
C LEU A 79 20.40 -2.91 0.72
N SER A 80 20.65 -1.93 -0.14
CA SER A 80 21.97 -1.68 -0.72
C SER A 80 22.03 -0.25 -1.26
N GLY A 81 22.55 0.64 -0.42
CA GLY A 81 23.33 1.79 -0.88
C GLY A 81 22.56 3.03 -1.33
N GLU A 82 22.06 3.81 -0.38
CA GLU A 82 22.18 5.26 -0.50
C GLU A 82 22.61 5.83 0.85
N GLU A 83 23.77 6.48 0.81
CA GLU A 83 24.51 7.04 1.92
C GLU A 83 23.64 7.91 2.83
N GLN A 84 23.77 7.68 4.13
CA GLN A 84 23.38 8.64 5.15
C GLN A 84 24.14 9.95 4.88
N PRO A 85 23.48 11.11 4.67
CA PRO A 85 24.18 12.37 4.79
C PRO A 85 24.65 12.46 6.24
N GLY A 86 25.98 12.40 6.38
CA GLY A 86 26.68 12.36 7.64
C GLY A 86 26.22 13.46 8.59
N TRP A 87 25.96 13.04 9.81
CA TRP A 87 26.10 13.90 10.97
C TRP A 87 27.56 14.39 10.99
N THR A 88 27.84 15.49 10.29
CA THR A 88 29.03 16.29 10.58
C THR A 88 28.77 16.99 11.89
N GLU A 89 29.07 16.27 12.97
CA GLU A 89 29.49 16.90 14.22
C GLU A 89 30.72 17.76 13.90
N GLY A 90 30.60 19.06 14.14
CA GLY A 90 31.70 20.02 14.11
C GLY A 90 31.40 21.14 15.10
N PRO A 91 32.36 21.53 15.97
CA PRO A 91 32.05 21.83 17.36
C PRO A 91 32.02 23.34 17.71
N SER A 92 31.51 23.61 18.92
CA SER A 92 31.91 24.71 19.81
C SER A 92 31.55 26.17 19.45
N HIS A 93 30.59 26.74 20.19
CA HIS A 93 30.71 28.03 20.91
C HIS A 93 29.60 28.07 21.98
N VAL A 94 29.92 27.70 23.23
CA VAL A 94 30.26 28.59 24.36
C VAL A 94 29.17 29.59 24.75
N GLY A 95 28.63 29.36 25.96
CA GLY A 95 28.30 30.37 26.97
C GLY A 95 27.38 31.52 26.58
N SER A 96 26.19 31.56 27.19
CA SER A 96 25.88 32.53 28.25
C SER A 96 24.41 32.43 28.66
N ALA A 97 24.18 32.09 29.92
CA ALA A 97 23.06 32.63 30.71
C ALA A 97 23.62 33.79 31.56
N PRO A 98 22.82 34.56 32.32
CA PRO A 98 21.36 34.62 32.42
C PRO A 98 20.85 36.07 32.24
N SER A 99 19.56 36.32 32.51
CA SER A 99 19.11 37.36 33.47
C SER A 99 17.82 38.08 33.05
N THR A 100 16.76 37.87 33.87
CA THR A 100 15.68 38.83 34.23
C THR A 100 14.69 39.21 33.10
N ARG A 101 13.43 39.65 33.30
CA ARG A 101 12.71 40.19 34.45
C ARG A 101 11.19 40.19 34.12
N LYS A 102 10.37 39.96 35.15
CA LYS A 102 9.00 40.46 35.44
C LYS A 102 8.03 40.90 34.32
N GLY A 103 6.77 40.54 34.59
CA GLY A 103 5.57 41.37 34.38
C GLY A 103 4.73 40.87 33.22
N SER A 104 3.41 40.91 33.22
CA SER A 104 2.41 41.51 34.10
C SER A 104 1.08 40.89 33.67
N GLY A 105 0.13 40.74 34.59
CA GLY A 105 -1.12 40.03 34.34
C GLY A 105 -2.03 40.70 33.30
N ASN A 106 -3.04 39.96 32.86
CA ASN A 106 -4.37 40.54 32.78
C ASN A 106 -5.44 39.49 33.13
N THR A 107 -6.01 39.69 34.30
CA THR A 107 -7.33 39.25 34.72
C THR A 107 -8.40 39.85 33.82
N GLY A 108 -9.48 39.10 33.62
CA GLY A 108 -10.80 39.69 33.73
C GLY A 108 -11.65 39.71 32.46
N THR A 109 -12.77 38.99 32.61
CA THR A 109 -14.16 39.46 32.36
C THR A 109 -14.53 39.76 30.91
N ARG A 110 -15.63 39.23 30.37
CA ARG A 110 -16.91 38.87 30.98
C ARG A 110 -17.72 38.04 29.98
#